data_AF-A0A6G4A2Q7-F1
#
_entry.id   AF-A0A6G4A2Q7-F1
#
_cell.length_a   1.000
_cell.length_b   1.000
_cell.length_c   1.000
_cell.angle_alpha   90.00
_cell.angle_beta   90.00
_cell.angle_gamma   90.00
#
_symmetry.space_group_name_H-M   'P 1'
#
loop_
_entity.id
_entity.type
_entity.pdbx_description
1 polymer ?
#
loop_
_entity_poly.entity_id
_entity_poly.type
_entity_poly.pdbx_seq_one_letter_code
_entity_poly.pdbx_strand_id
1 'polypeptide(L)' 'MWTMLKDRRMAFLMIANMLSSIGSGITMIGVPWLLVNRSGGDEVYGYATLASTILLFLLFVSFRQYFPSIQNIEWMGKCG' A
#
# COMPACT_ATOMS: atom_id res chain seq x y z
N MET A 1 4.20 23.63 13.03
CA MET A 1 4.48 22.18 13.00
C MET A 1 3.97 21.49 14.28
N TRP A 2 4.37 21.95 15.47
CA TRP A 2 3.89 21.42 16.76
C TRP A 2 2.37 21.50 17.00
N THR A 3 1.69 22.47 16.39
CA THR A 3 0.23 22.60 16.43
C THR A 3 -0.50 21.48 15.70
N MET A 4 0.10 20.91 14.64
CA MET A 4 -0.47 19.78 13.87
C MET A 4 -0.34 18.45 14.61
N LEU A 5 0.73 18.28 15.41
CA LEU A 5 0.93 17.10 16.26
C LEU A 5 0.02 17.10 17.51
N LYS A 6 -0.57 18.24 17.85
CA LYS A 6 -1.52 18.37 18.97
C LYS A 6 -2.89 17.79 18.63
N ASP A 7 -3.24 17.75 17.34
CA ASP A 7 -4.45 17.06 16.88
C ASP A 7 -4.20 15.55 16.85
N ARG A 8 -4.92 14.81 17.70
CA ARG A 8 -4.80 13.35 17.79
C ARG A 8 -5.10 12.67 16.46
N ARG A 9 -6.06 13.17 15.67
CA ARG A 9 -6.40 12.57 14.37
C ARG A 9 -5.22 12.65 13.41
N MET A 10 -4.56 13.80 13.38
CA MET A 10 -3.39 14.02 12.53
C MET A 10 -2.19 13.19 12.99
N ALA A 11 -1.96 13.10 14.31
CA ALA A 11 -0.92 12.23 14.86
C ALA A 11 -1.15 10.75 14.50
N PHE A 12 -2.39 10.26 14.60
CA PHE A 12 -2.75 8.90 14.17
C PHE A 12 -2.50 8.67 12.68
N LEU A 13 -2.89 9.62 11.81
CA LEU A 13 -2.65 9.51 10.36
C LEU A 13 -1.15 9.47 10.05
N MET A 14 -0.33 10.30 10.69
CA MET A 14 1.12 10.27 10.48
C MET A 14 1.73 8.94 10.94
N ILE A 15 1.38 8.48 12.14
CA ILE A 15 1.88 7.21 12.68
C ILE A 15 1.45 6.04 11.79
N ALA A 16 0.17 6.00 11.36
CA ALA A 16 -0.32 4.97 10.46
C ALA A 16 0.45 4.94 9.13
N ASN A 17 0.74 6.10 8.54
CA ASN A 17 1.55 6.19 7.32
C ASN A 17 3.01 5.78 7.55
N MET A 18 3.60 6.14 8.69
CA MET A 18 4.97 5.72 9.04
C MET A 18 5.05 4.20 9.22
N LEU A 19 4.16 3.60 10.00
CA LEU A 19 4.14 2.15 10.19
C LEU A 19 3.87 1.42 8.87
N SER A 20 2.95 1.91 8.05
CA SER A 20 2.66 1.33 6.74
C SER A 20 3.89 1.38 5.81
N SER A 21 4.58 2.52 5.77
CA SER A 21 5.78 2.70 4.94
C SER A 21 6.95 1.82 5.43
N ILE A 22 7.17 1.74 6.75
CA ILE A 22 8.19 0.87 7.34
C ILE A 22 7.88 -0.60 7.03
N GLY A 23 6.64 -1.03 7.27
CA GLY A 23 6.21 -2.40 7.00
C GLY A 23 6.39 -2.77 5.52
N SER A 24 6.00 -1.88 4.62
CA SER A 24 6.19 -2.03 3.18
C SER A 24 7.67 -2.12 2.78
N GLY A 25 8.53 -1.27 3.37
CA GLY A 25 9.97 -1.32 3.13
C GLY A 25 10.60 -2.64 3.58
N ILE A 26 10.23 -3.12 4.79
CA ILE A 26 10.72 -4.39 5.33
C ILE A 26 10.26 -5.56 4.45
N THR A 27 9.01 -5.61 4.02
CA THR A 27 8.51 -6.70 3.17
C THR A 27 9.15 -6.69 1.79
N MET A 28 9.34 -5.51 1.20
CA MET A 28 9.96 -5.36 -0.13
C MET A 28 11.40 -5.86 -0.17
N ILE A 29 12.15 -5.77 0.94
CA ILE A 29 13.55 -6.23 1.03
C ILE A 29 13.62 -7.65 1.62
N GLY A 30 12.89 -7.91 2.70
CA GLY A 30 12.97 -9.15 3.47
C GLY A 30 12.36 -10.36 2.76
N VAL A 31 11.27 -10.19 2.01
CA VAL A 31 10.63 -11.29 1.29
C VAL A 31 11.54 -11.86 0.19
N PRO A 32 12.10 -11.05 -0.74
CA PRO A 32 13.07 -11.56 -1.71
C PRO A 32 14.29 -12.19 -1.04
N TRP A 33 14.85 -11.52 -0.02
CA TRP A 33 16.03 -12.00 0.71
C TRP A 33 15.80 -13.37 1.35
N LEU A 34 14.63 -13.60 1.95
CA LEU A 34 14.29 -14.89 2.56
C LEU A 34 14.05 -15.99 1.51
N LEU A 35 13.42 -15.65 0.37
CA LEU A 35 13.10 -16.62 -0.67
C LEU A 35 14.35 -17.08 -1.43
N VAL A 36 15.16 -16.13 -1.90
CA VAL A 36 16.35 -16.39 -2.74
C VAL A 36 17.42 -17.19 -2.01
N ASN A 37 17.54 -17.06 -0.69
CA ASN A 37 18.49 -17.82 0.11
C ASN A 37 18.19 -19.33 0.21
N ARG A 38 17.08 -19.81 -0.36
CA ARG A 38 16.73 -21.25 -0.40
C ARG A 38 17.10 -21.84 -1.76
N SER A 39 17.32 -23.16 -1.81
CA SER A 39 17.54 -23.87 -3.09
C SER A 39 16.34 -23.69 -4.03
N GLY A 40 16.57 -23.16 -5.23
CA GLY A 40 15.49 -22.82 -6.19
C GLY A 40 14.70 -21.56 -5.84
N GLY A 41 15.17 -20.78 -4.86
CA GLY A 41 14.51 -19.56 -4.38
C GLY A 41 14.32 -18.48 -5.44
N ASP A 42 15.24 -18.39 -6.38
CA ASP A 42 15.22 -17.42 -7.49
C ASP A 42 14.03 -17.65 -8.43
N GLU A 43 13.77 -18.91 -8.79
CA GLU A 43 12.65 -19.28 -9.65
C GLU A 43 11.31 -19.05 -8.95
N VAL A 44 11.21 -19.45 -7.67
CA VAL A 44 10.02 -19.22 -6.85
C VAL A 44 9.73 -17.73 -6.69
N TYR A 45 10.77 -16.92 -6.45
CA TYR A 45 10.63 -15.46 -6.37
C TYR A 45 10.19 -14.87 -7.73
N GLY A 46 10.75 -15.36 -8.84
CA GLY A 46 10.35 -14.99 -10.19
C GLY A 46 8.86 -15.25 -10.46
N TYR A 47 8.36 -16.44 -10.15
CA TYR A 47 6.94 -16.76 -10.29
C TYR A 47 6.06 -15.93 -9.33
N ALA A 48 6.49 -15.73 -8.09
CA ALA A 48 5.74 -14.94 -7.11
C ALA A 48 5.59 -13.47 -7.56
N THR A 49 6.66 -12.85 -8.05
CA THR A 49 6.64 -11.46 -8.54
C THR A 49 5.83 -11.29 -9.82
N LEU A 50 5.92 -12.26 -10.73
CA LEU A 50 5.08 -12.29 -11.93
C LEU A 50 3.59 -12.42 -11.56
N ALA A 51 3.25 -13.34 -10.66
CA ALA A 51 1.90 -13.52 -10.16
C ALA A 51 1.36 -12.27 -9.46
N SER A 52 2.16 -11.63 -8.58
CA SER A 52 1.76 -10.38 -7.92
C SER A 52 1.53 -9.26 -8.91
N THR A 53 2.33 -9.17 -9.98
CA THR A 53 2.18 -8.15 -11.02
C THR A 53 0.86 -8.33 -11.77
N ILE A 54 0.51 -9.56 -12.16
CA ILE A 54 -0.77 -9.86 -12.81
C ILE A 54 -1.94 -9.50 -11.89
N LEU A 55 -1.87 -9.89 -10.61
CA LEU A 55 -2.90 -9.55 -9.62
C LEU A 55 -3.06 -8.04 -9.46
N LEU A 56 -1.96 -7.29 -9.39
CA LEU A 56 -1.98 -5.83 -9.29
C LEU A 56 -2.61 -5.18 -10.53
N PHE A 57 -2.32 -5.68 -11.73
CA PHE A 57 -2.97 -5.20 -12.95
C PHE A 57 -4.49 -5.41 -12.91
N LEU A 58 -4.94 -6.60 -12.52
CA LEU A 58 -6.38 -6.89 -12.40
C LEU A 58 -7.05 -6.01 -11.35
N LEU A 59 -6.45 -5.90 -10.17
CA LEU A 59 -6.96 -5.05 -9.08
C LEU A 59 -7.03 -3.58 -9.49
N PHE A 60 -6.00 -3.06 -10.19
CA PHE A 60 -5.98 -1.67 -10.63
C PHE A 60 -7.08 -1.38 -11.66
N VAL A 61 -7.30 -2.30 -12.60
CA VAL A 61 -8.39 -2.20 -13.57
C VAL A 61 -9.75 -2.23 -12.86
N SER A 62 -9.95 -3.13 -11.91
CA SER A 62 -11.19 -3.18 -11.12
C SER A 62 -11.41 -1.93 -10.26
N PHE A 63 -10.36 -1.44 -9.59
CA PHE A 63 -10.45 -0.29 -8.69
C PHE A 63 -10.74 1.02 -9.43
N ARG A 64 -10.26 1.16 -10.67
CA ARG A 64 -10.53 2.32 -11.54
C ARG A 64 -12.04 2.61 -11.68
N GLN A 65 -12.90 1.59 -11.66
CA GLN A 65 -14.34 1.77 -11.78
C GLN A 65 -14.98 2.45 -10.55
N TYR A 66 -14.36 2.33 -9.38
CA TYR A 66 -14.83 2.92 -8.11
C TYR A 66 -14.20 4.27 -7.79
N PHE A 67 -13.05 4.58 -8.38
CA PHE A 67 -12.36 5.85 -8.15
C PHE A 67 -13.24 7.11 -8.34
N PRO A 68 -14.08 7.24 -9.40
CA PRO A 68 -14.91 8.44 -9.58
C PRO A 68 -16.01 8.60 -8.53
N SER A 69 -16.47 7.52 -7.87
CA SER A 69 -17.51 7.64 -6.82
C SER A 69 -16.95 8.09 -5.48
N ILE A 70 -15.71 7.74 -5.14
CA ILE A 70 -15.04 8.15 -3.89
C ILE A 70 -14.84 9.67 -3.87
N GLN A 71 -14.39 10.26 -4.98
CA GLN A 71 -14.15 11.69 -5.06
C GLN A 71 -15.45 12.50 -4.97
N ASN A 72 -16.56 11.97 -5.49
CA ASN A 72 -17.88 12.60 -5.44
C ASN A 72 -18.47 12.68 -4.01
N ILE A 73 -18.22 11.66 -3.18
CA ILE A 73 -18.62 11.64 -1.76
C ILE A 73 -17.89 12.74 -0.97
N GLU A 74 -16.62 13.01 -1.28
CA GLU A 74 -15.85 14.07 -0.62
C GLU A 74 -16.36 15.48 -0.97
N TRP A 75 -16.83 15.70 -2.21
CA TRP A 75 -17.42 16.98 -2.62
C TRP A 75 -18.82 17.19 -2.03
N MET A 76 -19.67 16.15 -1.98
CA MET A 76 -21.00 16.27 -1.38
C MET A 76 -20.95 16.54 0.13
N GLY A 77 -19.94 16.02 0.84
CA GLY A 77 -19.72 16.32 2.27
C GLY A 77 -19.16 17.71 2.58
N LYS A 78 -18.72 18.48 1.57
CA LYS A 78 -18.24 19.87 1.70
C LYS A 78 -19.25 20.92 1.23
N CYS A 79 -20.36 20.51 0.63
CA CYS A 79 -21.43 21.38 0.13
C CYS A 79 -22.69 21.39 1.02
N GLY A 80 -22.63 20.83 2.23
CA GLY A 80 -23.71 20.81 3.22
C GLY A 80 -23.36 21.62 4.47
#